data_AF-A0A383F3M2-F1
#
_entry.id   AF-A0A383F3M2-F1
#
_cell.length_a   1.000
_cell.length_b   1.000
_cell.length_c   1.000
_cell.angle_alpha   90.00
_cell.angle_beta   90.00
_cell.angle_gamma   90.00
#
_symmetry.space_group_name_H-M   'P 1'
#
loop_
_entity.id
_entity.type
_entity.pdbx_description
1 polymer ?
#
loop_
_entity_poly.entity_id
_entity_poly.type
_entity_poly.pdbx_seq_one_letter_code
_entity_poly.pdbx_strand_id
1 'polypeptide(L)' 'MLLAQHGAEVIKVEPLQGDWARALGTPVSDHTEFSFIGSLGKRSLALDLKSNEAPKIIDALVANA' A
#
# COMPACT_ATOMS: atom_id res chain seq x y z
N MET A 1 7.38 6.70 -3.00
CA MET A 1 8.75 6.26 -3.23
C MET A 1 9.72 7.31 -2.69
N LEU A 2 9.65 8.59 -3.12
CA LEU A 2 10.55 9.66 -2.64
C LEU A 2 10.71 9.71 -1.11
N LEU A 3 9.62 9.81 -0.35
CA LEU A 3 9.70 9.86 1.12
C LEU A 3 10.39 8.62 1.71
N ALA A 4 10.01 7.43 1.23
CA ALA A 4 10.62 6.18 1.67
C ALA A 4 12.11 6.09 1.33
N GLN A 5 12.51 6.57 0.15
CA GLN A 5 13.92 6.65 -0.27
C GLN A 5 14.73 7.63 0.59
N HIS A 6 14.07 8.64 1.15
CA HIS A 6 14.66 9.61 2.07
C HIS A 6 14.47 9.25 3.56
N GLY A 7 14.14 7.98 3.86
CA GLY A 7 14.18 7.44 5.22
C GLY A 7 12.85 7.47 5.98
N ALA A 8 11.75 7.94 5.38
CA ALA A 8 10.45 7.83 6.01
C ALA A 8 9.95 6.37 6.03
N GLU A 9 9.33 5.95 7.13
CA GLU A 9 8.51 4.74 7.12
C GLU A 9 7.21 5.02 6.37
N VAL A 10 6.95 4.27 5.30
CA VAL A 10 5.75 4.46 4.48
C VAL A 10 4.94 3.16 4.45
N ILE A 11 3.71 3.24 4.95
CA ILE A 11 2.73 2.16 4.89
C ILE A 11 1.73 2.48 3.79
N LYS A 12 1.65 1.60 2.79
CA LYS A 12 0.68 1.65 1.72
C LYS A 12 -0.57 0.89 2.17
N VAL A 13 -1.66 1.61 2.43
CA VAL A 13 -2.97 1.00 2.64
C VAL A 13 -3.62 0.76 1.29
N GLU A 14 -3.96 -0.49 0.97
CA GLU A 14 -4.56 -0.88 -0.31
C GLU A 14 -5.79 -1.77 -0.12
N PRO A 15 -6.69 -1.89 -1.12
CA PRO A 15 -7.82 -2.81 -1.07
C PRO A 15 -7.35 -4.27 -0.92
N LEU A 16 -8.27 -5.16 -0.52
CA LEU A 16 -7.97 -6.60 -0.40
C LEU A 16 -7.52 -7.24 -1.73
N GLN A 17 -7.94 -6.68 -2.86
CA GLN A 17 -7.53 -7.11 -4.20
C GLN A 17 -6.16 -6.52 -4.62
N GLY A 18 -5.60 -5.63 -3.81
CA GLY A 18 -4.36 -4.90 -4.08
C GLY A 18 -4.55 -3.63 -4.90
N ASP A 19 -3.46 -2.87 -5.04
CA ASP A 19 -3.39 -1.70 -5.92
C ASP A 19 -3.66 -2.07 -7.39
N TRP A 20 -4.53 -1.31 -8.06
CA TRP A 20 -4.81 -1.42 -9.50
C TRP A 20 -3.54 -1.41 -10.37
N ALA A 21 -2.48 -0.73 -9.92
CA ALA A 21 -1.19 -0.71 -10.60
C ALA A 21 -0.62 -2.14 -10.80
N ARG A 22 -0.98 -3.11 -9.96
CA ARG A 22 -0.56 -4.53 -10.08
C ARG A 22 -1.13 -5.22 -11.32
N ALA A 23 -2.12 -4.62 -11.98
CA ALA A 23 -2.69 -5.11 -13.23
C ALA A 23 -2.31 -4.24 -14.45
N LEU A 24 -1.53 -3.17 -14.25
CA LEU A 24 -1.10 -2.29 -15.34
C LEU A 24 0.15 -2.86 -16.02
N GLY A 25 -0.01 -3.38 -17.23
CA GLY A 25 1.09 -3.98 -18.00
C GLY A 25 1.19 -5.49 -17.82
N THR A 26 2.35 -6.06 -18.12
CA THR A 26 2.57 -7.51 -18.02
C THR A 26 3.01 -7.86 -16.60
N PRO A 27 2.26 -8.69 -15.86
CA PRO A 27 2.67 -9.08 -14.52
C PRO A 27 3.88 -10.02 -14.58
N VAL A 28 4.86 -9.74 -13.73
CA VAL A 28 5.96 -10.63 -13.36
C VAL A 28 5.74 -11.02 -11.90
N SER A 29 5.25 -12.25 -11.68
CA SER A 29 4.71 -12.69 -10.37
C SER A 29 3.59 -11.76 -9.89
N ASP A 30 3.69 -11.20 -8.68
CA ASP A 30 2.62 -10.43 -8.03
C ASP A 30 2.68 -8.92 -8.35
N HIS A 31 3.57 -8.54 -9.26
CA HIS A 31 3.87 -7.16 -9.58
C HIS A 31 3.97 -6.91 -11.09
N THR A 32 3.70 -5.67 -11.49
CA THR A 32 4.07 -5.12 -12.79
C THR A 32 5.19 -4.12 -12.56
N GLU A 33 5.82 -3.62 -13.61
CA GLU A 33 6.83 -2.56 -13.51
C GLU A 33 6.28 -1.32 -12.78
N PHE A 34 4.99 -1.00 -13.00
CA PHE A 34 4.31 0.12 -12.36
C PHE A 34 4.11 -0.11 -10.86
N SER A 35 3.58 -1.27 -10.46
CA SER A 35 3.35 -1.55 -9.04
C SER A 35 4.64 -1.77 -8.27
N PHE A 36 5.67 -2.30 -8.93
CA PHE A 36 6.99 -2.49 -8.36
C PHE A 36 7.62 -1.13 -8.01
N ILE A 37 7.84 -0.26 -9.00
CA ILE A 37 8.46 1.06 -8.78
C ILE A 37 7.62 1.90 -7.82
N GLY A 38 6.28 1.88 -7.96
CA GLY A 38 5.38 2.64 -7.10
C GLY A 38 5.40 2.21 -5.63
N SER A 39 5.81 0.98 -5.33
CA SER A 39 5.79 0.39 -4.00
C SER A 39 7.18 0.24 -3.36
N LEU A 40 8.25 0.52 -4.10
CA LEU A 40 9.63 0.49 -3.58
C LEU A 40 9.76 1.30 -2.29
N GLY A 41 10.31 0.65 -1.26
CA GLY A 41 10.53 1.21 0.07
C GLY A 41 9.29 1.29 0.96
N LYS A 42 8.13 0.74 0.55
CA LYS A 42 6.90 0.78 1.34
C LYS A 42 6.55 -0.59 1.92
N ARG A 43 5.98 -0.59 3.12
CA ARG A 43 5.22 -1.73 3.67
C ARG A 43 3.79 -1.68 3.12
N SER A 44 3.09 -2.81 3.05
CA SER A 44 1.70 -2.87 2.56
C SER A 44 0.76 -3.39 3.65
N LEU A 45 -0.42 -2.77 3.74
CA LEU A 45 -1.56 -3.20 4.56
C LEU A 45 -2.79 -3.29 3.66
N ALA A 46 -3.26 -4.51 3.40
CA ALA A 46 -4.54 -4.71 2.74
C ALA A 46 -5.69 -4.51 3.74
N LEU A 47 -6.61 -3.60 3.45
CA LEU A 47 -7.73 -3.28 4.33
C LEU A 47 -8.99 -2.98 3.51
N ASP A 48 -10.11 -3.61 3.88
CA ASP A 48 -11.43 -3.21 3.38
C ASP A 48 -11.92 -2.00 4.17
N LEU A 49 -11.77 -0.81 3.58
CA LEU A 49 -12.21 0.45 4.19
C LEU A 49 -13.73 0.58 4.35
N LYS A 50 -14.52 -0.33 3.76
CA LYS A 50 -15.98 -0.37 3.93
C LYS A 50 -16.41 -1.22 5.13
N SER A 51 -15.50 -1.96 5.74
CA SER A 51 -15.77 -2.72 6.95
C SER A 51 -16.04 -1.77 8.13
N ASN A 52 -16.95 -2.15 9.01
CA ASN A 52 -17.21 -1.45 10.27
C ASN A 52 -15.96 -1.38 11.19
N GLU A 53 -14.98 -2.27 10.98
CA GLU A 53 -13.73 -2.29 11.75
C GLU A 53 -12.64 -1.36 11.21
N ALA A 54 -12.77 -0.91 9.95
CA ALA A 54 -11.74 -0.13 9.29
C ALA A 54 -11.39 1.19 10.00
N PRO A 55 -12.37 1.98 10.53
CA PRO A 55 -12.06 3.20 11.25
C PRO A 55 -11.12 2.96 12.44
N LYS A 56 -11.38 1.93 13.24
CA LYS A 56 -10.54 1.58 14.41
C LYS A 56 -9.10 1.26 14.00
N ILE A 57 -8.91 0.57 12.89
CA ILE A 57 -7.57 0.20 12.38
C ILE A 57 -6.85 1.44 11.86
N ILE A 58 -7.53 2.31 11.11
CA ILE A 58 -6.96 3.55 10.60
C ILE A 58 -6.61 4.50 11.73
N ASP A 59 -7.49 4.70 12.71
CA ASP A 59 -7.25 5.55 13.88
C ASP A 59 -6.00 5.09 14.65
N ALA A 60 -5.82 3.78 14.83
CA ALA A 60 -4.63 3.22 15.46
C ALA A 60 -3.35 3.45 14.62
N LEU A 61 -3.46 3.38 13.29
CA LEU A 61 -2.34 3.61 12.38
C LEU A 61 -1.88 5.08 12.40
N VAL A 62 -2.83 6.02 12.38
CA VAL A 62 -2.52 7.46 12.31
C VAL A 62 -2.16 8.07 13.67
N ALA A 63 -2.47 7.41 14.78
CA ALA A 63 -2.13 7.89 16.12
C ALA A 63 -0.62 8.11 16.34
N ASN A 64 0.24 7.47 15.55
CA ASN A 64 1.70 7.61 15.59
C ASN A 64 2.32 7.93 14.21
N ALA A 65 1.52 8.43 13.27
CA ALA A 65 1.96 8.72 11.90
C ALA A 65 2.67 10.08 11.77
#